data_AF-A0A7V1DQM6-F1
#
_entry.id   AF-A0A7V1DQM6-F1
#
_cell.length_a   1.000
_cell.length_b   1.000
_cell.length_c   1.000
_cell.angle_alpha   90.00
_cell.angle_beta   90.00
_cell.angle_gamma   90.00
#
_symmetry.space_group_name_H-M   'P 1'
#
loop_
_entity.id
_entity.type
_entity.pdbx_description
1 polymer ?
#
loop_
_entity_poly.entity_id
_entity_poly.type
_entity_poly.pdbx_seq_one_letter_code
_entity_poly.pdbx_strand_id
1 'polypeptide(L)'
;MRVKKRFWGLGTLGASALGVLVWASTGAGQEIRSTTTEISGSVVVYPKVVWDGTRDTIIQLSNTGNNLAYVHCFYVNGAPVNPNQPPGRNNPPQWTVTDFELVLTRQQPTMWAASAGRRVDYSSPFGTYGAGFDPGLIPPVPQGFTGELKCVQVDETGQPWPGNRLKGEATIQRNDGDVATYNAIALPANTQVLPGTDLELNLTDTNPGGEYAACPDTTILNHFADGATQIALSSANSLGPVGLCFGNNCPVNTFLTVVPCSQDFESGRQTTVTLQFLTWDEFEARLSGSFSVNCWLTAQLSQLSNAFTPSALGGSTTRHTRLRPVPGQGGVLAIAEELRRTSFSNVTAWAAYNLYTQGNRYDGATTGENDDPLPAPNAVDVISVPVE
;
A
#
# COMPACT_ATOMS: atom_id res chain seq x y z
N MET A 1 84.65 -54.77 -11.68
CA MET A 1 84.77 -54.06 -10.39
C MET A 1 83.62 -53.08 -10.23
N ARG A 2 82.96 -53.17 -9.07
CA ARG A 2 82.10 -52.19 -8.36
C ARG A 2 81.73 -50.86 -9.05
N VAL A 3 80.42 -50.72 -9.28
CA VAL A 3 79.47 -49.67 -8.83
C VAL A 3 79.99 -48.26 -8.52
N LYS A 4 79.14 -47.29 -8.93
CA LYS A 4 78.85 -45.93 -8.42
C LYS A 4 79.31 -44.86 -9.44
N LYS A 5 78.55 -43.80 -9.74
CA LYS A 5 77.69 -42.96 -8.90
C LYS A 5 76.57 -42.29 -9.71
N ARG A 6 75.48 -42.02 -8.99
CA ARG A 6 74.43 -41.01 -9.23
C ARG A 6 75.01 -39.69 -9.74
N PHE A 7 74.32 -39.08 -10.70
CA PHE A 7 74.35 -37.64 -10.95
C PHE A 7 72.98 -37.04 -10.66
N TRP A 8 72.99 -35.96 -9.88
CA TRP A 8 71.85 -35.11 -9.59
C TRP A 8 71.39 -34.38 -10.86
N GLY A 9 70.10 -34.46 -11.17
CA GLY A 9 69.44 -33.60 -12.15
C GLY A 9 68.42 -32.72 -11.44
N LEU A 10 68.59 -31.40 -11.57
CA LEU A 10 67.53 -30.42 -11.36
C LEU A 10 66.36 -30.76 -12.29
N GLY A 11 65.15 -30.83 -11.73
CA GLY A 11 63.91 -30.93 -12.48
C GLY A 11 62.83 -30.18 -11.73
N THR A 12 62.65 -28.91 -12.07
CA THR A 12 61.48 -28.09 -11.72
C THR A 12 60.23 -28.75 -12.26
N LEU A 13 59.34 -29.23 -11.39
CA LEU A 13 57.98 -29.63 -11.77
C LEU A 13 56.98 -29.13 -10.73
N GLY A 14 55.91 -28.55 -11.27
CA GLY A 14 54.91 -27.76 -10.58
C GLY A 14 54.13 -28.52 -9.52
N ALA A 15 53.92 -27.85 -8.40
CA ALA A 15 52.84 -28.14 -7.49
C ALA A 15 51.67 -27.22 -7.84
N SER A 16 50.79 -27.69 -8.72
CA SER A 16 49.44 -27.15 -8.88
C SER A 16 48.68 -27.46 -7.59
N ALA A 17 48.52 -26.45 -6.74
CA ALA A 17 47.64 -26.52 -5.60
C ALA A 17 46.19 -26.64 -6.10
N LEU A 18 45.63 -27.85 -6.00
CA LEU A 18 44.20 -28.09 -6.05
C LEU A 18 43.57 -27.43 -4.81
N GLY A 19 43.28 -26.13 -4.93
CA GLY A 19 42.41 -25.42 -4.01
C GLY A 19 40.98 -25.91 -4.20
N VAL A 20 40.50 -26.71 -3.25
CA VAL A 20 39.07 -27.00 -3.09
C VAL A 20 38.40 -25.69 -2.71
N LEU A 21 37.87 -24.97 -3.71
CA LEU A 21 36.90 -23.91 -3.51
C LEU A 21 35.62 -24.60 -3.01
N VAL A 22 35.47 -24.63 -1.68
CA VAL A 22 34.18 -24.83 -1.04
C VAL A 22 33.31 -23.69 -1.53
N TRP A 23 32.40 -23.99 -2.46
CA TRP A 23 31.26 -23.15 -2.72
C TRP A 23 30.42 -23.19 -1.44
N ALA A 24 30.70 -22.27 -0.51
CA ALA A 24 29.69 -21.86 0.45
C ALA A 24 28.60 -21.20 -0.40
N SER A 25 27.61 -21.98 -0.82
CA SER A 25 26.30 -21.42 -1.14
C SER A 25 25.78 -20.85 0.17
N THR A 26 26.21 -19.64 0.52
CA THR A 26 25.37 -18.75 1.30
C THR A 26 24.13 -18.62 0.46
N GLY A 27 23.10 -19.41 0.76
CA GLY A 27 21.76 -19.09 0.32
C GLY A 27 21.58 -17.64 0.70
N ALA A 28 21.47 -16.77 -0.30
CA ALA A 28 21.01 -15.42 -0.04
C ALA A 28 19.66 -15.61 0.65
N GLY A 29 19.62 -15.38 1.97
CA GLY A 29 18.37 -15.18 2.66
C GLY A 29 17.65 -14.12 1.85
N GLN A 30 16.49 -14.45 1.31
CA GLN A 30 15.63 -13.44 0.73
C GLN A 30 15.25 -12.56 1.92
N GLU A 31 15.87 -11.39 2.04
CA GLU A 31 15.42 -10.40 3.01
C GLU A 31 13.93 -10.15 2.74
N ILE A 32 13.13 -10.20 3.80
CA ILE A 32 11.74 -9.76 3.74
C ILE A 32 11.79 -8.33 3.25
N ARG A 33 11.21 -8.09 2.07
CA ARG A 33 11.12 -6.75 1.51
C ARG A 33 10.08 -6.00 2.30
N SER A 34 10.37 -4.75 2.66
CA SER A 34 9.35 -3.81 3.13
C SER A 34 8.17 -3.76 2.15
N THR A 35 7.04 -3.26 2.63
CA THR A 35 5.87 -2.99 1.79
C THR A 35 6.25 -2.24 0.53
N THR A 36 5.64 -2.56 -0.60
CA THR A 36 6.11 -2.07 -1.92
C THR A 36 4.96 -1.90 -2.90
N THR A 37 5.12 -1.00 -3.85
CA THR A 37 4.17 -0.77 -4.96
C THR A 37 4.71 -1.28 -6.30
N GLU A 38 5.98 -1.69 -6.33
CA GLU A 38 6.71 -1.91 -7.58
C GLU A 38 6.72 -3.38 -8.00
N ILE A 39 6.79 -4.27 -7.02
CA ILE A 39 6.86 -5.72 -7.22
C ILE A 39 5.63 -6.43 -6.68
N SER A 40 5.46 -7.70 -7.05
CA SER A 40 4.37 -8.51 -6.54
C SER A 40 4.59 -8.96 -5.10
N GLY A 41 3.48 -9.16 -4.39
CA GLY A 41 3.44 -9.72 -3.03
C GLY A 41 2.44 -10.86 -2.93
N SER A 42 2.31 -11.43 -1.74
CA SER A 42 1.30 -12.45 -1.45
C SER A 42 0.04 -11.82 -0.88
N VAL A 43 0.13 -10.63 -0.30
CA VAL A 43 -1.03 -9.79 0.01
C VAL A 43 -0.91 -8.49 -0.80
N VAL A 44 -2.03 -8.01 -1.34
CA VAL A 44 -2.12 -6.67 -1.94
C VAL A 44 -3.28 -5.90 -1.30
N VAL A 45 -3.03 -4.63 -1.01
CA VAL A 45 -3.98 -3.73 -0.35
C VAL A 45 -4.25 -2.56 -1.28
N TYR A 46 -5.53 -2.28 -1.51
CA TYR A 46 -6.04 -1.12 -2.21
C TYR A 46 -6.64 -0.19 -1.15
N PRO A 47 -5.89 0.79 -0.63
CA PRO A 47 -6.34 1.55 0.53
C PRO A 47 -7.59 2.39 0.27
N LYS A 48 -7.92 2.66 -1.00
CA LYS A 48 -9.12 3.43 -1.38
C LYS A 48 -9.90 2.81 -2.52
N VAL A 49 -11.08 2.30 -2.21
CA VAL A 49 -12.11 1.92 -3.16
C VAL A 49 -13.35 2.76 -2.87
N VAL A 50 -13.87 3.42 -3.88
CA VAL A 50 -15.05 4.29 -3.80
C VAL A 50 -16.07 3.94 -4.88
N TRP A 51 -17.33 4.01 -4.49
CA TRP A 51 -18.48 4.10 -5.40
C TRP A 51 -19.51 5.04 -4.79
N ASP A 52 -19.55 6.30 -5.24
CA ASP A 52 -20.43 7.33 -4.67
C ASP A 52 -21.57 7.78 -5.62
N GLY A 53 -21.68 7.16 -6.80
CA GLY A 53 -22.60 7.56 -7.87
C GLY A 53 -22.01 8.55 -8.87
N THR A 54 -20.91 9.22 -8.51
CA THR A 54 -20.16 10.12 -9.41
C THR A 54 -18.76 9.60 -9.70
N ARG A 55 -18.13 8.95 -8.72
CA ARG A 55 -16.83 8.29 -8.82
C ARG A 55 -17.01 6.81 -8.60
N ASP A 56 -16.32 6.02 -9.41
CA ASP A 56 -16.21 4.58 -9.30
C ASP A 56 -14.74 4.17 -9.36
N THR A 57 -14.40 3.02 -8.78
CA THR A 57 -13.03 2.52 -8.77
C THR A 57 -12.92 1.34 -9.72
N ILE A 58 -12.11 1.49 -10.75
CA ILE A 58 -11.67 0.39 -11.60
C ILE A 58 -10.50 -0.27 -10.87
N ILE A 59 -10.69 -1.54 -10.53
CA ILE A 59 -9.70 -2.35 -9.85
C ILE A 59 -9.07 -3.28 -10.88
N GLN A 60 -7.75 -3.32 -10.91
CA GLN A 60 -6.97 -4.29 -11.67
C GLN A 60 -6.14 -5.13 -10.70
N LEU A 61 -6.25 -6.44 -10.82
CA LEU A 61 -5.47 -7.43 -10.06
C LEU A 61 -4.81 -8.41 -11.03
N SER A 62 -3.50 -8.58 -10.91
CA SER A 62 -2.70 -9.39 -11.83
C SER A 62 -1.97 -10.50 -11.11
N ASN A 63 -1.94 -11.67 -11.74
CA ASN A 63 -1.04 -12.76 -11.38
C ASN A 63 0.25 -12.64 -12.21
N THR A 64 1.35 -12.29 -11.55
CA THR A 64 2.68 -12.16 -12.17
C THR A 64 3.41 -13.50 -12.35
N GLY A 65 2.87 -14.58 -11.78
CA GLY A 65 3.45 -15.92 -11.82
C GLY A 65 3.06 -16.75 -13.05
N ASN A 66 3.77 -17.86 -13.22
CA ASN A 66 3.59 -18.78 -14.36
C ASN A 66 2.54 -19.90 -14.12
N ASN A 67 1.97 -19.94 -12.91
CA ASN A 67 0.94 -20.88 -12.49
C ASN A 67 -0.32 -20.11 -12.10
N LEU A 68 -1.46 -20.80 -11.96
CA LEU A 68 -2.66 -20.22 -11.37
C LEU A 68 -2.36 -19.67 -9.96
N ALA A 69 -3.10 -18.65 -9.55
CA ALA A 69 -3.08 -18.13 -8.20
C ALA A 69 -4.51 -18.10 -7.65
N TYR A 70 -4.74 -18.78 -6.53
CA TYR A 70 -5.97 -18.67 -5.76
C TYR A 70 -5.83 -17.46 -4.83
N VAL A 71 -6.91 -16.69 -4.70
CA VAL A 71 -6.90 -15.42 -3.99
C VAL A 71 -8.21 -15.26 -3.22
N HIS A 72 -8.11 -14.91 -1.95
CA HIS A 72 -9.24 -14.52 -1.11
C HIS A 72 -9.21 -13.00 -0.92
N CYS A 73 -10.28 -12.34 -1.32
CA CYS A 73 -10.38 -10.89 -1.32
C CYS A 73 -11.47 -10.42 -0.36
N PHE A 74 -11.23 -9.27 0.29
CA PHE A 74 -12.09 -8.67 1.30
C PHE A 74 -12.33 -7.21 0.95
N TYR A 75 -13.58 -6.87 0.62
CA TYR A 75 -14.04 -5.48 0.67
C TYR A 75 -14.34 -5.10 2.11
N VAL A 76 -13.78 -3.98 2.55
CA VAL A 76 -14.10 -3.41 3.87
C VAL A 76 -14.77 -2.06 3.67
N ASN A 77 -16.04 -1.97 4.03
CA ASN A 77 -16.80 -0.73 3.94
C ASN A 77 -16.48 0.18 5.14
N GLY A 78 -15.68 1.23 4.88
CA GLY A 78 -15.33 2.28 5.82
C GLY A 78 -16.29 3.48 5.81
N ALA A 79 -17.42 3.39 5.10
CA ALA A 79 -18.42 4.46 5.11
C ALA A 79 -18.96 4.71 6.53
N PRO A 80 -19.28 5.96 6.90
CA PRO A 80 -19.88 6.25 8.18
C PRO A 80 -21.24 5.55 8.34
N VAL A 81 -21.57 5.12 9.56
CA VAL A 81 -22.88 4.52 9.88
C VAL A 81 -24.04 5.39 9.40
N ASN A 82 -23.95 6.70 9.59
CA ASN A 82 -24.87 7.69 9.05
C ASN A 82 -24.20 8.51 7.93
N PRO A 83 -24.59 8.32 6.65
CA PRO A 83 -24.05 9.06 5.51
C PRO A 83 -24.27 10.58 5.58
N ASN A 84 -25.24 11.05 6.36
CA ASN A 84 -25.58 12.47 6.47
C ASN A 84 -24.80 13.21 7.56
N GLN A 85 -23.90 12.51 8.26
CA GLN A 85 -23.06 13.08 9.33
C GLN A 85 -21.59 12.88 8.97
N PRO A 86 -20.69 13.80 9.40
CA PRO A 86 -19.26 13.60 9.19
C PRO A 86 -18.76 12.36 9.95
N PRO A 87 -17.72 11.67 9.46
CA PRO A 87 -17.07 10.60 10.20
C PRO A 87 -16.53 11.09 11.55
N GLY A 88 -16.61 10.26 12.59
CA GLY A 88 -16.04 10.58 13.89
C GLY A 88 -16.52 9.66 15.00
N ARG A 89 -16.20 9.98 16.26
CA ARG A 89 -16.57 9.13 17.42
C ARG A 89 -18.07 8.85 17.52
N ASN A 90 -18.91 9.82 17.17
CA ASN A 90 -20.37 9.69 17.22
C ASN A 90 -20.98 9.14 15.92
N ASN A 91 -20.17 8.96 14.89
CA ASN A 91 -20.55 8.41 13.59
C ASN A 91 -19.39 7.58 13.04
N PRO A 92 -19.10 6.43 13.68
CA PRO A 92 -17.95 5.60 13.33
C PRO A 92 -18.15 4.96 11.94
N PRO A 93 -17.08 4.41 11.35
CA PRO A 93 -17.21 3.58 10.15
C PRO A 93 -18.05 2.34 10.43
N GLN A 94 -18.79 1.89 9.42
CA GLN A 94 -19.65 0.70 9.48
C GLN A 94 -18.83 -0.57 9.71
N TRP A 95 -17.68 -0.71 9.04
CA TRP A 95 -16.86 -1.93 9.04
C TRP A 95 -17.67 -3.16 8.63
N THR A 96 -18.31 -3.08 7.48
CA THR A 96 -18.95 -4.24 6.86
C THR A 96 -17.96 -4.91 5.93
N VAL A 97 -17.70 -6.19 6.12
CA VAL A 97 -16.81 -6.99 5.28
C VAL A 97 -17.65 -7.78 4.28
N THR A 98 -17.24 -7.76 3.02
CA THR A 98 -17.74 -8.65 1.96
C THR A 98 -16.56 -9.33 1.33
N ASP A 99 -16.45 -10.64 1.49
CA ASP A 99 -15.37 -11.42 0.93
C ASP A 99 -15.80 -12.22 -0.31
N PHE A 100 -14.80 -12.64 -1.10
CA PHE A 100 -14.98 -13.42 -2.32
C PHE A 100 -13.65 -14.04 -2.77
N GLU A 101 -13.74 -15.14 -3.50
CA GLU A 101 -12.58 -15.88 -4.01
C GLU A 101 -12.36 -15.70 -5.51
N LEU A 102 -11.10 -15.77 -5.92
CA LEU A 102 -10.66 -15.65 -7.30
C LEU A 102 -9.60 -16.69 -7.67
N VAL A 103 -9.67 -17.16 -8.91
CA VAL A 103 -8.65 -17.98 -9.56
C VAL A 103 -8.04 -17.19 -10.72
N LEU A 104 -6.87 -16.61 -10.48
CA LEU A 104 -6.19 -15.77 -11.46
C LEU A 104 -5.37 -16.61 -12.43
N THR A 105 -5.64 -16.45 -13.72
CA THR A 105 -4.84 -17.06 -14.79
C THR A 105 -3.41 -16.53 -14.81
N ARG A 106 -2.45 -17.41 -15.11
CA ARG A 106 -1.00 -17.08 -15.20
C ARG A 106 -0.73 -15.85 -16.07
N GLN A 107 0.10 -14.94 -15.59
CA GLN A 107 0.60 -13.77 -16.34
C GLN A 107 -0.50 -12.92 -16.98
N GLN A 108 -1.70 -12.86 -16.39
CA GLN A 108 -2.80 -12.07 -16.93
C GLN A 108 -3.39 -11.16 -15.85
N PRO A 109 -3.71 -9.90 -16.20
CA PRO A 109 -4.53 -9.04 -15.37
C PRO A 109 -6.00 -9.45 -15.46
N THR A 110 -6.71 -9.25 -14.36
CA THR A 110 -8.17 -9.20 -14.29
C THR A 110 -8.57 -7.81 -13.84
N MET A 111 -9.60 -7.24 -14.44
CA MET A 111 -10.13 -5.95 -14.02
C MET A 111 -11.65 -5.98 -13.84
N TRP A 112 -12.15 -5.11 -12.96
CA TRP A 112 -13.58 -4.86 -12.78
C TRP A 112 -13.82 -3.46 -12.21
N ALA A 113 -15.03 -2.94 -12.38
CA ALA A 113 -15.46 -1.73 -11.68
C ALA A 113 -16.08 -2.12 -10.34
N ALA A 114 -15.77 -1.41 -9.26
CA ALA A 114 -16.24 -1.73 -7.92
C ALA A 114 -17.78 -1.74 -7.87
N SER A 115 -18.44 -0.77 -8.51
CA SER A 115 -19.91 -0.69 -8.56
C SER A 115 -20.59 -1.85 -9.28
N ALA A 116 -19.91 -2.47 -10.25
CA ALA A 116 -20.46 -3.52 -11.10
C ALA A 116 -20.07 -4.93 -10.62
N GLY A 117 -18.93 -5.05 -9.94
CA GLY A 117 -18.30 -6.33 -9.66
C GLY A 117 -18.00 -7.08 -10.97
N ARG A 118 -18.09 -8.41 -10.91
CA ARG A 118 -17.94 -9.29 -12.06
C ARG A 118 -18.78 -10.54 -11.86
N ARG A 119 -19.67 -10.84 -12.81
CA ARG A 119 -20.40 -12.11 -12.84
C ARG A 119 -19.54 -13.17 -13.52
N VAL A 120 -19.80 -14.44 -13.22
CA VAL A 120 -19.23 -15.54 -14.02
C VAL A 120 -19.95 -15.55 -15.37
N ASP A 121 -19.27 -15.16 -16.44
CA ASP A 121 -19.80 -15.11 -17.79
C ASP A 121 -18.74 -15.46 -18.83
N TYR A 122 -18.71 -16.75 -19.18
CA TYR A 122 -17.80 -17.34 -20.15
C TYR A 122 -17.92 -16.78 -21.58
N SER A 123 -18.90 -15.91 -21.84
CA SER A 123 -19.18 -15.31 -23.15
C SER A 123 -18.87 -13.80 -23.24
N SER A 124 -18.23 -13.24 -22.20
CA SER A 124 -17.96 -11.81 -22.08
C SER A 124 -17.28 -11.22 -23.34
N PRO A 125 -17.88 -10.22 -24.01
CA PRO A 125 -17.33 -9.63 -25.22
C PRO A 125 -16.08 -8.79 -24.93
N PHE A 126 -15.14 -8.77 -25.89
CA PHE A 126 -13.96 -7.90 -25.82
C PHE A 126 -14.34 -6.41 -25.72
N GLY A 127 -13.55 -5.63 -24.99
CA GLY A 127 -13.69 -4.16 -24.94
C GLY A 127 -14.69 -3.61 -23.91
N THR A 128 -15.15 -4.43 -22.97
CA THR A 128 -16.01 -4.02 -21.85
C THR A 128 -15.31 -4.19 -20.50
N TYR A 129 -15.75 -3.45 -19.47
CA TYR A 129 -15.30 -3.69 -18.09
C TYR A 129 -15.69 -5.11 -17.69
N GLY A 130 -14.72 -5.88 -17.17
CA GLY A 130 -14.93 -7.30 -16.85
C GLY A 130 -14.66 -8.27 -18.02
N ALA A 131 -14.16 -7.81 -19.16
CA ALA A 131 -13.67 -8.69 -20.22
C ALA A 131 -12.42 -9.49 -19.81
N GLY A 132 -12.17 -10.62 -20.49
CA GLY A 132 -11.02 -11.50 -20.24
C GLY A 132 -11.43 -12.83 -19.63
N PHE A 133 -10.47 -13.64 -19.16
CA PHE A 133 -10.78 -14.88 -18.44
C PHE A 133 -11.50 -14.58 -17.13
N ASP A 134 -12.56 -15.33 -16.83
CA ASP A 134 -13.29 -15.16 -15.58
C ASP A 134 -12.52 -15.74 -14.40
N PRO A 135 -12.19 -14.91 -13.40
CA PRO A 135 -11.52 -15.37 -12.19
C PRO A 135 -12.48 -15.99 -11.18
N GLY A 136 -13.79 -15.83 -11.35
CA GLY A 136 -14.79 -16.11 -10.32
C GLY A 136 -15.83 -14.98 -10.20
N LEU A 137 -16.73 -15.10 -9.23
CA LEU A 137 -17.74 -14.09 -8.92
C LEU A 137 -17.09 -12.99 -8.06
N ILE A 138 -17.19 -11.74 -8.52
CA ILE A 138 -16.82 -10.57 -7.73
C ILE A 138 -18.11 -9.80 -7.41
N PRO A 139 -18.49 -9.66 -6.12
CA PRO A 139 -19.68 -8.93 -5.75
C PRO A 139 -19.51 -7.42 -6.03
N PRO A 140 -20.56 -6.72 -6.51
CA PRO A 140 -20.55 -5.27 -6.58
C PRO A 140 -20.62 -4.65 -5.18
N VAL A 141 -19.99 -3.48 -5.00
CA VAL A 141 -20.17 -2.68 -3.79
C VAL A 141 -21.41 -1.77 -3.90
N PRO A 142 -22.12 -1.49 -2.80
CA PRO A 142 -23.29 -0.61 -2.83
C PRO A 142 -22.93 0.86 -3.10
N GLN A 143 -23.87 1.64 -3.63
CA GLN A 143 -23.67 3.09 -3.77
C GLN A 143 -23.47 3.74 -2.39
N GLY A 144 -22.49 4.63 -2.30
CA GLY A 144 -22.01 5.22 -1.05
C GLY A 144 -20.84 4.45 -0.42
N PHE A 145 -20.40 3.35 -1.02
CA PHE A 145 -19.22 2.63 -0.55
C PHE A 145 -17.98 3.51 -0.60
N THR A 146 -17.27 3.56 0.52
CA THR A 146 -15.92 4.11 0.62
C THR A 146 -15.15 3.26 1.59
N GLY A 147 -13.99 2.77 1.20
CA GLY A 147 -13.28 1.79 2.00
C GLY A 147 -12.05 1.26 1.31
N GLU A 148 -11.74 0.00 1.54
CA GLU A 148 -10.58 -0.66 0.97
C GLU A 148 -10.94 -2.01 0.36
N LEU A 149 -9.99 -2.54 -0.42
CA LEU A 149 -9.97 -3.93 -0.85
C LEU A 149 -8.64 -4.54 -0.43
N LYS A 150 -8.67 -5.71 0.18
CA LYS A 150 -7.47 -6.50 0.50
C LYS A 150 -7.58 -7.87 -0.14
N CYS A 151 -6.55 -8.32 -0.81
CA CYS A 151 -6.52 -9.64 -1.45
C CYS A 151 -5.29 -10.42 -0.98
N VAL A 152 -5.53 -11.63 -0.49
CA VAL A 152 -4.53 -12.54 0.05
C VAL A 152 -4.40 -13.73 -0.90
N GLN A 153 -3.19 -14.07 -1.28
CA GLN A 153 -2.92 -15.28 -2.03
C GLN A 153 -3.11 -16.49 -1.12
N VAL A 154 -3.91 -17.45 -1.56
CA VAL A 154 -4.20 -18.70 -0.85
C VAL A 154 -3.85 -19.90 -1.73
N ASP A 155 -3.89 -21.10 -1.16
CA ASP A 155 -3.83 -22.36 -1.88
C ASP A 155 -5.24 -22.89 -2.22
N GLU A 156 -5.31 -24.11 -2.75
CA GLU A 156 -6.58 -24.76 -3.16
C GLU A 156 -7.51 -25.10 -1.99
N THR A 157 -7.00 -25.00 -0.76
CA THR A 157 -7.74 -25.27 0.47
C THR A 157 -8.14 -24.00 1.21
N GLY A 158 -7.86 -22.82 0.64
CA GLY A 158 -8.09 -21.52 1.27
C GLY A 158 -7.01 -21.10 2.28
N GLN A 159 -5.96 -21.91 2.47
CA GLN A 159 -4.89 -21.57 3.40
C GLN A 159 -3.97 -20.50 2.78
N PRO A 160 -3.50 -19.49 3.55
CA PRO A 160 -2.55 -18.50 3.07
C PRO A 160 -1.30 -19.10 2.43
N TRP A 161 -0.92 -18.58 1.26
CA TRP A 161 0.15 -19.13 0.44
C TRP A 161 1.22 -18.07 0.10
N PRO A 162 2.51 -18.29 0.45
CA PRO A 162 3.60 -17.32 0.25
C PRO A 162 4.12 -17.33 -1.20
N GLY A 163 3.23 -17.16 -2.17
CA GLY A 163 3.55 -17.30 -3.59
C GLY A 163 4.12 -16.05 -4.26
N ASN A 164 3.90 -14.87 -3.67
CA ASN A 164 4.33 -13.56 -4.15
C ASN A 164 3.92 -13.24 -5.60
N ARG A 165 2.69 -13.60 -5.98
CA ARG A 165 2.20 -13.48 -7.37
C ARG A 165 1.27 -12.32 -7.64
N LEU A 166 0.85 -11.58 -6.62
CA LEU A 166 -0.19 -10.56 -6.76
C LEU A 166 0.40 -9.18 -6.99
N LYS A 167 -0.10 -8.47 -8.00
CA LYS A 167 0.16 -7.04 -8.23
C LYS A 167 -1.13 -6.35 -8.61
N GLY A 168 -1.38 -5.17 -8.05
CA GLY A 168 -2.63 -4.44 -8.25
C GLY A 168 -2.45 -2.99 -8.65
N GLU A 169 -3.47 -2.43 -9.28
CA GLU A 169 -3.62 -1.01 -9.60
C GLU A 169 -5.09 -0.62 -9.44
N ALA A 170 -5.36 0.57 -8.93
CA ALA A 170 -6.70 1.13 -8.87
C ALA A 170 -6.75 2.46 -9.61
N THR A 171 -7.77 2.63 -10.44
CA THR A 171 -8.09 3.88 -11.12
C THR A 171 -9.45 4.36 -10.63
N ILE A 172 -9.46 5.45 -9.87
CA ILE A 172 -10.67 6.14 -9.45
C ILE A 172 -11.09 7.03 -10.61
N GLN A 173 -12.20 6.68 -11.25
CA GLN A 173 -12.74 7.41 -12.40
C GLN A 173 -14.00 8.15 -12.00
N ARG A 174 -14.10 9.40 -12.43
CA ARG A 174 -15.32 10.20 -12.31
C ARG A 174 -16.10 10.18 -13.62
N ASN A 175 -17.41 10.37 -13.51
CA ASN A 175 -18.35 10.40 -14.64
C ASN A 175 -18.08 11.49 -15.70
N ASP A 176 -17.27 12.50 -15.41
CA ASP A 176 -16.80 13.51 -16.35
C ASP A 176 -15.49 13.14 -17.08
N GLY A 177 -14.96 11.94 -16.82
CA GLY A 177 -13.74 11.40 -17.44
C GLY A 177 -12.44 11.71 -16.69
N ASP A 178 -12.50 12.43 -15.56
CA ASP A 178 -11.34 12.65 -14.70
C ASP A 178 -10.91 11.36 -14.01
N VAL A 179 -9.61 11.14 -13.88
CA VAL A 179 -9.04 9.87 -13.38
C VAL A 179 -7.89 10.12 -12.41
N ALA A 180 -7.88 9.33 -11.33
CA ALA A 180 -6.81 9.31 -10.36
C ALA A 180 -6.38 7.86 -10.12
N THR A 181 -5.13 7.53 -10.46
CA THR A 181 -4.61 6.15 -10.44
C THR A 181 -3.52 5.99 -9.40
N TYR A 182 -3.50 4.86 -8.70
CA TYR A 182 -2.45 4.49 -7.75
C TYR A 182 -2.20 2.97 -7.79
N ASN A 183 -0.99 2.55 -7.41
CA ASN A 183 -0.64 1.13 -7.32
C ASN A 183 -1.16 0.53 -6.02
N ALA A 184 -1.67 -0.69 -6.05
CA ALA A 184 -1.94 -1.42 -4.81
C ALA A 184 -0.61 -1.65 -4.05
N ILE A 185 -0.69 -1.62 -2.72
CA ILE A 185 0.47 -1.84 -1.85
C ILE A 185 0.59 -3.33 -1.59
N ALA A 186 1.69 -3.92 -2.02
CA ALA A 186 2.01 -5.32 -1.84
C ALA A 186 2.76 -5.55 -0.53
N LEU A 187 2.39 -6.63 0.16
CA LEU A 187 3.14 -7.23 1.27
C LEU A 187 3.75 -8.55 0.78
N PRO A 188 5.05 -8.58 0.48
CA PRO A 188 5.76 -9.80 0.13
C PRO A 188 5.78 -10.78 1.30
N ALA A 189 5.54 -12.06 1.02
CA ALA A 189 5.72 -13.16 1.95
C ALA A 189 7.18 -13.63 1.99
N ASN A 190 7.60 -14.14 3.14
CA ASN A 190 8.84 -14.85 3.33
C ASN A 190 8.70 -16.29 2.84
N THR A 191 9.34 -16.61 1.72
CA THR A 191 9.30 -17.97 1.15
C THR A 191 10.14 -19.00 1.92
N GLN A 192 10.89 -18.57 2.94
CA GLN A 192 11.75 -19.44 3.76
C GLN A 192 11.06 -19.91 5.04
N VAL A 193 9.98 -19.24 5.44
CA VAL A 193 9.11 -19.66 6.54
C VAL A 193 7.96 -20.43 5.91
N LEU A 194 7.76 -21.67 6.35
CA LEU A 194 6.55 -22.40 5.98
C LEU A 194 5.37 -21.64 6.57
N PRO A 195 4.34 -21.29 5.78
CA PRO A 195 3.15 -20.65 6.32
C PRO A 195 2.61 -21.57 7.41
N GLY A 196 2.31 -21.01 8.59
CA GLY A 196 1.62 -21.73 9.62
C GLY A 196 0.31 -22.30 9.07
N THR A 197 -0.21 -23.34 9.73
CA THR A 197 -1.60 -23.80 9.50
C THR A 197 -2.63 -22.88 10.13
N ASP A 198 -2.19 -21.77 10.72
CA ASP A 198 -3.05 -20.70 11.18
C ASP A 198 -3.42 -19.79 10.00
N LEU A 199 -4.53 -19.10 10.19
CA LEU A 199 -5.04 -18.13 9.23
C LEU A 199 -4.63 -16.71 9.62
N GLU A 200 -3.66 -16.62 10.52
CA GLU A 200 -3.15 -15.40 11.10
C GLU A 200 -1.86 -15.01 10.38
N LEU A 201 -1.95 -14.09 9.43
CA LEU A 201 -0.79 -13.61 8.69
C LEU A 201 0.04 -12.71 9.60
N ASN A 202 1.19 -13.22 10.03
CA ASN A 202 2.09 -12.49 10.90
C ASN A 202 2.97 -11.52 10.09
N LEU A 203 2.75 -10.21 10.27
CA LEU A 203 3.48 -9.15 9.61
C LEU A 203 4.67 -8.68 10.48
N THR A 204 5.74 -9.47 10.51
CA THR A 204 7.00 -9.15 11.21
C THR A 204 8.22 -9.46 10.34
N ASP A 205 9.39 -9.06 10.80
CA ASP A 205 10.68 -9.44 10.20
C ASP A 205 11.56 -10.26 11.18
N THR A 206 10.97 -10.77 12.27
CA THR A 206 11.64 -11.53 13.35
C THR A 206 12.39 -12.74 12.84
N ASN A 207 13.72 -12.71 12.68
CA ASN A 207 14.55 -13.85 12.23
C ASN A 207 14.18 -15.19 12.94
N PRO A 208 13.75 -16.27 12.25
CA PRO A 208 13.89 -16.59 10.81
C PRO A 208 13.07 -15.75 9.80
N GLY A 209 12.31 -14.79 10.29
CA GLY A 209 11.51 -13.79 9.60
C GLY A 209 10.06 -13.91 10.10
N GLY A 210 9.28 -12.82 10.05
CA GLY A 210 7.83 -13.01 10.01
C GLY A 210 7.41 -13.66 8.70
N GLU A 211 6.16 -14.05 8.61
CA GLU A 211 5.63 -14.72 7.41
C GLU A 211 5.48 -13.75 6.25
N TYR A 212 5.22 -12.48 6.54
CA TYR A 212 5.02 -11.42 5.55
C TYR A 212 5.70 -10.12 5.96
N ALA A 213 5.89 -9.24 4.98
CA ALA A 213 6.42 -7.91 5.16
C ALA A 213 5.66 -7.13 6.24
N ALA A 214 6.42 -6.69 7.26
CA ALA A 214 5.94 -5.78 8.26
C ALA A 214 5.56 -4.42 7.66
N CYS A 215 4.58 -3.78 8.30
CA CYS A 215 4.17 -2.44 7.90
C CYS A 215 5.22 -1.37 8.18
N PRO A 216 5.19 -0.27 7.43
CA PRO A 216 6.22 0.75 7.53
C PRO A 216 6.17 1.47 8.89
N ASP A 217 7.33 1.80 9.44
CA ASP A 217 7.41 2.61 10.67
C ASP A 217 6.99 4.06 10.42
N THR A 218 7.46 4.61 9.29
CA THR A 218 7.18 5.98 8.90
C THR A 218 6.60 6.02 7.49
N THR A 219 5.49 6.76 7.35
CA THR A 219 4.96 7.16 6.04
C THR A 219 5.27 8.63 5.79
N ILE A 220 5.80 8.92 4.61
CA ILE A 220 6.24 10.25 4.20
C ILE A 220 5.32 10.78 3.12
N LEU A 221 4.75 11.94 3.38
CA LEU A 221 3.85 12.67 2.50
C LEU A 221 4.48 14.03 2.15
N ASN A 222 4.81 14.23 0.88
CA ASN A 222 5.10 15.55 0.34
C ASN A 222 3.79 16.11 -0.22
N HIS A 223 3.40 17.30 0.21
CA HIS A 223 2.11 17.87 -0.18
C HIS A 223 2.16 19.40 -0.19
N PHE A 224 1.20 20.02 -0.87
CA PHE A 224 0.94 21.44 -0.67
C PHE A 224 0.26 21.64 0.69
N ALA A 225 0.54 22.75 1.36
CA ALA A 225 -0.30 23.18 2.47
C ALA A 225 -1.75 23.25 1.98
N ASP A 226 -2.67 22.70 2.76
CA ASP A 226 -4.02 22.45 2.29
C ASP A 226 -4.79 23.77 2.09
N GLY A 227 -5.28 23.99 0.87
CA GLY A 227 -5.83 25.27 0.43
C GLY A 227 -4.78 26.27 -0.07
N ALA A 228 -3.50 25.88 -0.16
CA ALA A 228 -2.48 26.70 -0.78
C ALA A 228 -2.83 27.01 -2.23
N THR A 229 -2.56 28.25 -2.62
CA THR A 229 -2.88 28.75 -3.95
C THR A 229 -1.83 28.26 -4.94
N GLN A 230 -2.27 27.70 -6.07
CA GLN A 230 -1.36 27.39 -7.17
C GLN A 230 -0.70 28.66 -7.68
N ILE A 231 0.60 28.58 -7.99
CA ILE A 231 1.30 29.67 -8.67
C ILE A 231 0.71 29.80 -10.07
N ALA A 232 0.05 30.92 -10.34
CA ALA A 232 -0.49 31.23 -11.65
C ALA A 232 0.65 31.29 -12.68
N LEU A 233 0.65 30.40 -13.67
CA LEU A 233 1.44 30.60 -14.87
C LEU A 233 0.74 31.69 -15.68
N SER A 234 1.11 32.95 -15.44
CA SER A 234 0.53 34.15 -16.07
C SER A 234 0.73 34.24 -17.59
N SER A 235 1.24 33.19 -18.24
CA SER A 235 1.49 33.10 -19.69
C SER A 235 1.03 31.80 -20.36
N ALA A 236 0.36 30.89 -19.64
CA ALA A 236 0.01 29.57 -20.17
C ALA A 236 -1.29 29.55 -20.99
N ASN A 237 -1.41 30.41 -22.01
CA ASN A 237 -2.45 30.27 -23.05
C ASN A 237 -2.21 29.02 -23.93
N SER A 238 -1.10 28.30 -23.74
CA SER A 238 -0.65 27.16 -24.56
C SER A 238 -0.67 25.80 -23.85
N LEU A 239 -1.06 25.70 -22.57
CA LEU A 239 -1.01 24.45 -21.79
C LEU A 239 -2.37 23.80 -21.48
N GLY A 240 -3.44 24.24 -22.15
CA GLY A 240 -4.79 23.74 -21.87
C GLY A 240 -5.32 24.16 -20.48
N PRO A 241 -6.36 23.50 -19.94
CA PRO A 241 -7.07 23.93 -18.73
C PRO A 241 -6.23 24.05 -17.45
N VAL A 242 -5.01 23.48 -17.45
CA VAL A 242 -4.08 23.48 -16.31
C VAL A 242 -3.41 24.85 -16.10
N GLY A 243 -3.48 25.76 -17.08
CA GLY A 243 -2.98 27.14 -16.99
C GLY A 243 -4.01 28.19 -16.53
N LEU A 244 -5.24 27.78 -16.18
CA LEU A 244 -6.39 28.67 -16.01
C LEU A 244 -6.57 29.22 -14.59
N CYS A 245 -5.47 29.54 -13.91
CA CYS A 245 -5.49 30.09 -12.57
C CYS A 245 -5.29 31.61 -12.60
N PHE A 246 -6.40 32.33 -12.45
CA PHE A 246 -6.44 33.77 -12.31
C PHE A 246 -6.57 34.18 -10.84
N GLY A 247 -5.72 35.11 -10.41
CA GLY A 247 -5.88 35.84 -9.14
C GLY A 247 -5.70 35.01 -7.86
N ASN A 248 -4.80 34.03 -7.83
CA ASN A 248 -4.51 33.18 -6.66
C ASN A 248 -5.73 32.42 -6.09
N ASN A 249 -6.82 32.25 -6.85
CA ASN A 249 -8.06 31.61 -6.36
C ASN A 249 -8.16 30.11 -6.74
N CYS A 250 -7.03 29.44 -6.89
CA CYS A 250 -6.95 28.01 -7.23
C CYS A 250 -6.33 27.23 -6.06
N PRO A 251 -7.11 26.81 -5.06
CA PRO A 251 -6.57 26.01 -3.97
C PRO A 251 -6.18 24.61 -4.47
N VAL A 252 -5.08 24.11 -3.93
CA VAL A 252 -4.73 22.69 -3.96
C VAL A 252 -5.20 22.07 -2.65
N ASN A 253 -5.92 20.95 -2.73
CA ASN A 253 -6.32 20.20 -1.56
C ASN A 253 -5.76 18.79 -1.60
N THR A 254 -5.27 18.31 -0.47
CA THR A 254 -4.75 16.93 -0.35
C THR A 254 -5.66 16.13 0.56
N PHE A 255 -6.06 14.95 0.10
CA PHE A 255 -6.83 13.97 0.84
C PHE A 255 -5.91 12.80 1.17
N LEU A 256 -5.79 12.48 2.45
CA LEU A 256 -5.04 11.35 2.93
C LEU A 256 -6.01 10.19 3.16
N THR A 257 -5.69 9.01 2.60
CA THR A 257 -6.41 7.78 2.91
C THR A 257 -5.49 6.81 3.63
N VAL A 258 -5.93 6.32 4.79
CA VAL A 258 -5.12 5.48 5.69
C VAL A 258 -5.90 4.24 6.07
N VAL A 259 -5.20 3.11 6.03
CA VAL A 259 -5.72 1.81 6.44
C VAL A 259 -4.79 1.14 7.44
N PRO A 260 -5.31 0.64 8.57
CA PRO A 260 -4.55 -0.19 9.50
C PRO A 260 -4.06 -1.46 8.81
N CYS A 261 -2.83 -1.86 9.13
CA CYS A 261 -2.29 -3.14 8.68
C CYS A 261 -2.95 -4.31 9.38
N SER A 262 -3.07 -4.18 10.71
CA SER A 262 -3.73 -5.16 11.55
C SER A 262 -5.24 -5.17 11.34
N GLN A 263 -5.79 -6.30 10.90
CA GLN A 263 -7.22 -6.48 10.70
C GLN A 263 -7.64 -7.90 11.06
N ASP A 264 -8.69 -8.00 11.87
CA ASP A 264 -9.23 -9.27 12.30
C ASP A 264 -10.57 -9.52 11.58
N PHE A 265 -10.49 -10.19 10.42
CA PHE A 265 -11.68 -10.54 9.63
C PHE A 265 -12.45 -11.73 10.22
N GLU A 266 -11.83 -12.50 11.12
CA GLU A 266 -12.43 -13.69 11.74
C GLU A 266 -13.40 -13.31 12.86
N SER A 267 -12.94 -12.45 13.77
CA SER A 267 -13.75 -11.94 14.87
C SER A 267 -14.53 -10.67 14.51
N GLY A 268 -14.28 -10.10 13.33
CA GLY A 268 -14.91 -8.88 12.84
C GLY A 268 -14.54 -7.65 13.66
N ARG A 269 -13.35 -7.63 14.27
CA ARG A 269 -12.94 -6.58 15.20
C ARG A 269 -12.29 -5.40 14.49
N GLN A 270 -12.83 -4.22 14.78
CA GLN A 270 -12.28 -2.95 14.33
C GLN A 270 -10.91 -2.66 14.98
N THR A 271 -9.92 -2.28 14.16
CA THR A 271 -8.61 -1.81 14.64
C THR A 271 -8.59 -0.28 14.68
N THR A 272 -8.03 0.28 15.75
CA THR A 272 -7.78 1.72 15.85
C THR A 272 -6.28 2.00 15.97
N VAL A 273 -5.76 2.84 15.08
CA VAL A 273 -4.37 3.28 15.06
C VAL A 273 -4.32 4.79 15.20
N THR A 274 -3.55 5.29 16.16
CA THR A 274 -3.26 6.72 16.27
C THR A 274 -1.98 7.03 15.52
N LEU A 275 -2.05 7.97 14.58
CA LEU A 275 -0.89 8.50 13.88
C LEU A 275 -0.45 9.80 14.53
N GLN A 276 0.82 9.88 14.89
CA GLN A 276 1.50 11.12 15.18
C GLN A 276 2.10 11.67 13.89
N PHE A 277 2.06 12.98 13.71
CA PHE A 277 2.66 13.62 12.56
C PHE A 277 3.65 14.70 12.97
N LEU A 278 4.69 14.85 12.15
CA LEU A 278 5.58 15.99 12.12
C LEU A 278 5.53 16.58 10.71
N THR A 279 5.29 17.88 10.60
CA THR A 279 5.25 18.58 9.32
C THR A 279 6.23 19.74 9.32
N TRP A 280 6.93 19.92 8.21
CA TRP A 280 7.93 20.96 7.99
C TRP A 280 7.55 21.80 6.77
N ASP A 281 7.85 23.09 6.84
CA ASP A 281 7.90 23.98 5.67
C ASP A 281 9.29 24.00 5.02
N GLU A 282 9.42 24.78 3.95
CA GLU A 282 10.67 25.02 3.23
C GLU A 282 11.75 25.75 4.04
N PHE A 283 11.42 26.26 5.23
CA PHE A 283 12.34 26.94 6.15
C PHE A 283 12.64 26.09 7.40
N GLU A 284 12.29 24.79 7.36
CA GLU A 284 12.45 23.82 8.45
C GLU A 284 11.68 24.18 9.73
N ALA A 285 10.70 25.09 9.67
CA ALA A 285 9.79 25.33 10.77
C ALA A 285 8.88 24.09 10.94
N ARG A 286 8.72 23.62 12.18
CA ARG A 286 8.07 22.34 12.47
C ARG A 286 6.79 22.51 13.27
N LEU A 287 5.76 21.75 12.91
CA LEU A 287 4.57 21.50 13.74
C LEU A 287 4.40 20.00 13.95
N SER A 288 3.70 19.66 15.03
CA SER A 288 3.36 18.28 15.38
C SER A 288 1.92 18.16 15.83
N GLY A 289 1.35 16.97 15.68
CA GLY A 289 0.05 16.64 16.22
C GLY A 289 -0.25 15.15 16.05
N SER A 290 -1.51 14.77 16.25
CA SER A 290 -1.96 13.41 16.02
C SER A 290 -3.41 13.36 15.60
N PHE A 291 -3.79 12.25 14.95
CA PHE A 291 -5.18 11.90 14.66
C PHE A 291 -5.32 10.38 14.71
N SER A 292 -6.54 9.90 14.96
CA SER A 292 -6.82 8.47 15.04
C SER A 292 -7.55 7.98 13.80
N VAL A 293 -7.14 6.81 13.33
CA VAL A 293 -7.76 6.03 12.26
C VAL A 293 -8.49 4.89 12.95
N ASN A 294 -9.82 4.92 12.94
CA ASN A 294 -10.62 3.78 13.30
C ASN A 294 -10.99 3.07 12.00
N CYS A 295 -10.57 1.81 11.83
CA CYS A 295 -10.83 0.95 10.67
C CYS A 295 -10.24 1.41 9.34
N TRP A 296 -10.65 2.59 8.91
CA TRP A 296 -10.36 3.17 7.61
C TRP A 296 -10.65 4.67 7.72
N LEU A 297 -9.78 5.50 7.14
CA LEU A 297 -9.96 6.96 7.15
C LEU A 297 -9.63 7.52 5.78
N THR A 298 -10.52 8.35 5.23
CA THR A 298 -10.16 9.34 4.22
C THR A 298 -10.55 10.72 4.73
N ALA A 299 -9.64 11.67 4.67
CA ALA A 299 -9.91 13.03 5.11
C ALA A 299 -9.04 14.03 4.36
N GLN A 300 -9.57 15.23 4.15
CA GLN A 300 -8.77 16.34 3.71
C GLN A 300 -7.79 16.74 4.82
N LEU A 301 -6.55 17.09 4.50
CA LEU A 301 -5.52 17.37 5.52
C LEU A 301 -5.95 18.47 6.51
N SER A 302 -6.59 19.55 6.08
CA SER A 302 -7.10 20.61 6.98
C SER A 302 -8.15 20.12 7.98
N GLN A 303 -8.89 19.05 7.66
CA GLN A 303 -9.85 18.44 8.58
C GLN A 303 -9.17 17.60 9.66
N LEU A 304 -7.96 17.09 9.38
CA LEU A 304 -7.16 16.35 10.36
C LEU A 304 -6.46 17.29 11.33
N SER A 305 -5.91 18.39 10.83
CA SER A 305 -5.29 19.41 11.67
C SER A 305 -5.11 20.74 10.95
N ASN A 306 -5.28 21.84 11.68
CA ASN A 306 -4.93 23.17 11.21
C ASN A 306 -3.44 23.32 10.87
N ALA A 307 -2.57 22.45 11.41
CA ALA A 307 -1.14 22.44 11.12
C ALA A 307 -0.82 22.28 9.62
N PHE A 308 -1.71 21.65 8.86
CA PHE A 308 -1.56 21.44 7.42
C PHE A 308 -1.98 22.66 6.58
N THR A 309 -2.55 23.70 7.18
CA THR A 309 -2.98 24.90 6.44
C THR A 309 -1.82 25.89 6.24
N PRO A 310 -1.88 26.75 5.21
CA PRO A 310 -0.87 27.78 5.00
C PRO A 310 -0.64 28.67 6.23
N SER A 311 -1.73 29.04 6.92
CA SER A 311 -1.69 29.94 8.07
C SER A 311 -0.87 29.42 9.25
N ALA A 312 -0.68 28.11 9.36
CA ALA A 312 -0.01 27.50 10.50
C ALA A 312 1.52 27.65 10.50
N LEU A 313 2.15 27.80 9.32
CA LEU A 313 3.59 28.08 9.19
C LEU A 313 3.79 29.30 8.28
N GLY A 314 3.32 30.46 8.73
CA GLY A 314 3.67 31.75 8.12
C GLY A 314 3.25 31.95 6.66
N GLY A 315 2.31 31.16 6.13
CA GLY A 315 1.87 31.23 4.74
C GLY A 315 2.63 30.33 3.77
N SER A 316 3.55 29.48 4.26
CA SER A 316 4.22 28.45 3.44
C SER A 316 3.20 27.58 2.71
N THR A 317 3.46 27.35 1.42
CA THR A 317 2.58 26.61 0.51
C THR A 317 3.00 25.16 0.29
N THR A 318 4.20 24.76 0.67
CA THR A 318 4.73 23.40 0.48
C THR A 318 5.08 22.78 1.81
N ARG A 319 4.82 21.48 1.96
CA ARG A 319 5.03 20.75 3.21
C ARG A 319 5.63 19.38 2.98
N HIS A 320 6.52 19.01 3.88
CA HIS A 320 6.97 17.65 4.08
C HIS A 320 6.38 17.14 5.38
N THR A 321 5.70 15.99 5.35
CA THR A 321 5.06 15.42 6.53
C THR A 321 5.51 13.98 6.74
N ARG A 322 5.90 13.65 7.96
CA ARG A 322 6.13 12.28 8.44
C ARG A 322 4.98 11.87 9.34
N LEU A 323 4.41 10.70 9.07
CA LEU A 323 3.35 10.07 9.84
C LEU A 323 3.94 8.81 10.48
N ARG A 324 3.77 8.66 11.80
CA ARG A 324 4.25 7.51 12.56
C ARG A 324 3.12 6.98 13.45
N PRO A 325 2.80 5.67 13.40
CA PRO A 325 1.89 5.07 14.35
C PRO A 325 2.40 5.18 15.79
N VAL A 326 1.49 5.40 16.74
CA VAL A 326 1.81 5.31 18.17
C VAL A 326 2.26 3.87 18.48
N PRO A 327 3.36 3.70 19.25
CA PRO A 327 3.84 2.38 19.63
C PRO A 327 2.74 1.47 20.21
N GLY A 328 2.68 0.24 19.73
CA GLY A 328 1.73 -0.78 20.19
C GLY A 328 0.31 -0.72 19.58
N GLN A 329 0.00 0.21 18.67
CA GLN A 329 -1.33 0.33 18.05
C GLN A 329 -1.44 -0.24 16.62
N GLY A 330 -0.44 -1.00 16.15
CA GLY A 330 -0.38 -1.50 14.76
C GLY A 330 0.16 -0.48 13.75
N GLY A 331 0.54 -0.94 12.56
CA GLY A 331 1.04 -0.14 11.44
C GLY A 331 -0.08 0.40 10.55
N VAL A 332 0.28 1.24 9.57
CA VAL A 332 -0.66 1.70 8.54
C VAL A 332 -0.07 1.63 7.15
N LEU A 333 -0.96 1.51 6.16
CA LEU A 333 -0.68 1.77 4.76
C LEU A 333 -1.51 2.98 4.33
N ALA A 334 -0.99 3.76 3.38
CA ALA A 334 -1.67 4.98 2.97
C ALA A 334 -1.38 5.38 1.52
N ILE A 335 -2.35 6.09 0.95
CA ILE A 335 -2.22 6.82 -0.32
C ILE A 335 -2.67 8.26 -0.11
N ALA A 336 -2.35 9.14 -1.05
CA ALA A 336 -2.95 10.46 -1.10
C ALA A 336 -3.59 10.73 -2.45
N GLU A 337 -4.60 11.61 -2.43
CA GLU A 337 -5.16 12.24 -3.61
C GLU A 337 -4.95 13.75 -3.52
N GLU A 338 -4.62 14.35 -4.65
CA GLU A 338 -4.53 15.79 -4.81
C GLU A 338 -5.69 16.27 -5.70
N LEU A 339 -6.45 17.23 -5.19
CA LEU A 339 -7.47 17.95 -5.91
C LEU A 339 -6.94 19.32 -6.31
N ARG A 340 -6.90 19.57 -7.62
CA ARG A 340 -6.60 20.87 -8.19
C ARG A 340 -7.86 21.52 -8.72
N ARG A 341 -8.10 22.77 -8.33
CA ARG A 341 -9.18 23.60 -8.86
C ARG A 341 -8.63 24.65 -9.80
N THR A 342 -9.42 25.02 -10.81
CA THR A 342 -9.12 26.19 -11.66
C THR A 342 -9.97 27.38 -11.25
N SER A 343 -9.75 28.56 -11.87
CA SER A 343 -10.61 29.72 -11.66
C SER A 343 -11.98 29.61 -12.33
N PHE A 344 -12.21 28.57 -13.13
CA PHE A 344 -13.52 28.28 -13.71
C PHE A 344 -14.32 27.37 -12.80
N SER A 345 -15.60 27.70 -12.63
CA SER A 345 -16.52 26.89 -11.83
C SER A 345 -16.57 25.45 -12.34
N ASN A 346 -16.51 24.49 -11.40
CA ASN A 346 -16.65 23.05 -11.66
C ASN A 346 -15.55 22.41 -12.53
N VAL A 347 -14.46 23.11 -12.80
CA VAL A 347 -13.28 22.50 -13.45
C VAL A 347 -12.28 22.12 -12.37
N THR A 348 -12.17 20.81 -12.14
CA THR A 348 -11.26 20.21 -11.18
C THR A 348 -10.52 19.05 -11.80
N ALA A 349 -9.31 18.79 -11.34
CA ALA A 349 -8.53 17.60 -11.71
C ALA A 349 -8.07 16.88 -10.45
N TRP A 350 -8.16 15.55 -10.47
CA TRP A 350 -7.68 14.69 -9.39
C TRP A 350 -6.40 13.98 -9.82
N ALA A 351 -5.52 13.72 -8.86
CA ALA A 351 -4.39 12.82 -9.03
C ALA A 351 -4.26 11.97 -7.76
N ALA A 352 -3.97 10.68 -7.89
CA ALA A 352 -3.66 9.82 -6.76
C ALA A 352 -2.18 9.40 -6.82
N TYR A 353 -1.60 9.12 -5.67
CA TYR A 353 -0.23 8.62 -5.59
C TYR A 353 0.01 7.84 -4.30
N ASN A 354 0.90 6.87 -4.40
CA ASN A 354 1.41 6.13 -3.26
C ASN A 354 2.35 7.00 -2.42
N LEU A 355 2.35 6.77 -1.11
CA LEU A 355 3.24 7.50 -0.21
C LEU A 355 4.59 6.80 -0.09
N TYR A 356 5.62 7.57 0.22
CA TYR A 356 6.93 7.00 0.51
C TYR A 356 6.89 6.34 1.90
N THR A 357 7.56 5.20 2.03
CA THR A 357 7.61 4.45 3.28
C THR A 357 9.06 4.26 3.70
N GLN A 358 9.34 4.39 5.00
CA GLN A 358 10.67 4.17 5.57
C GLN A 358 10.60 3.21 6.75
N GLY A 359 11.61 2.33 6.80
CA GLY A 359 11.76 1.33 7.86
C GLY A 359 10.63 0.34 7.87
N ASN A 360 10.67 -0.54 8.86
CA ASN A 360 9.56 -1.39 9.22
C ASN A 360 9.28 -1.23 10.73
N ARG A 361 8.05 -1.53 11.13
CA ARG A 361 7.56 -1.33 12.50
C ARG A 361 8.28 -2.19 13.54
N TYR A 362 8.98 -3.25 13.15
CA TYR A 362 9.70 -4.12 14.07
C TYR A 362 11.14 -3.65 14.33
N ASP A 363 11.89 -3.30 13.28
CA ASP A 363 13.19 -2.64 13.41
C ASP A 363 13.07 -1.30 14.12
N GLY A 364 12.02 -0.53 13.80
CA GLY A 364 11.66 0.68 14.52
C GLY A 364 11.49 0.42 16.01
N ALA A 365 10.86 -0.71 16.39
CA ALA A 365 10.63 -1.14 17.78
C ALA A 365 11.88 -1.60 18.52
N THR A 366 12.87 -2.15 17.81
CA THR A 366 14.03 -2.82 18.43
C THR A 366 15.30 -1.98 18.40
N THR A 367 15.45 -1.10 17.41
CA THR A 367 16.62 -0.21 17.26
C THR A 367 16.14 1.22 17.11
N GLY A 368 16.11 1.96 18.21
CA GLY A 368 15.75 3.37 18.22
C GLY A 368 16.71 4.13 17.33
N GLU A 369 16.24 4.57 16.18
CA GLU A 369 17.02 5.42 15.30
C GLU A 369 16.87 6.87 15.77
N ASN A 370 17.95 7.43 16.33
CA ASN A 370 18.12 8.83 16.76
C ASN A 370 17.17 9.31 17.89
N ASP A 371 17.60 9.20 19.14
CA ASP A 371 17.05 9.87 20.35
C ASP A 371 15.54 9.72 20.64
N ASP A 372 14.80 8.91 19.87
CA ASP A 372 13.38 8.64 20.09
C ASP A 372 13.15 7.38 20.96
N PRO A 373 12.11 7.36 21.81
CA PRO A 373 11.79 6.18 22.61
C PRO A 373 11.50 4.98 21.73
N LEU A 374 12.16 3.85 22.04
CA LEU A 374 11.89 2.54 21.42
C LEU A 374 10.38 2.25 21.44
N PRO A 375 9.76 1.93 20.29
CA PRO A 375 8.45 1.33 20.25
C PRO A 375 8.42 0.04 21.09
N ALA A 376 7.27 -0.25 21.69
CA ALA A 376 7.13 -1.43 22.53
C ALA A 376 7.50 -2.72 21.76
N PRO A 377 8.25 -3.66 22.37
CA PRO A 377 8.78 -4.88 21.72
C PRO A 377 7.72 -5.90 21.25
N ASN A 378 6.43 -5.52 21.22
CA ASN A 378 5.30 -6.40 20.99
C ASN A 378 4.37 -5.91 19.87
N ALA A 379 4.80 -4.96 19.04
CA ALA A 379 3.96 -4.45 17.97
C ALA A 379 3.99 -5.40 16.76
N VAL A 380 3.35 -6.55 16.91
CA VAL A 380 3.06 -7.48 15.81
C VAL A 380 1.82 -6.96 15.10
N ASP A 381 1.90 -6.84 13.77
CA ASP A 381 0.73 -6.59 12.95
C ASP A 381 0.18 -7.91 12.41
N VAL A 382 -1.14 -8.07 12.40
CA VAL A 382 -1.82 -9.34 12.11
C VAL A 382 -2.98 -9.17 11.15
N ILE A 383 -3.07 -10.03 10.13
CA ILE A 383 -4.29 -10.17 9.32
C ILE A 383 -4.86 -11.56 9.57
N SER A 384 -6.06 -11.68 10.15
CA SER A 384 -6.73 -12.98 10.26
C SER A 384 -7.65 -13.22 9.07
N VAL A 385 -7.57 -14.38 8.42
CA VAL A 385 -8.32 -14.72 7.20
C VAL A 385 -9.34 -15.82 7.51
N PRO A 386 -10.66 -15.63 7.33
CA PRO A 386 -11.64 -16.70 7.52
C PRO A 386 -11.42 -17.89 6.59
N VAL A 387 -11.57 -19.11 7.12
CA VAL A 387 -11.81 -20.33 6.33
C VAL A 387 -13.31 -20.51 6.13
N GLU A 388 -13.71 -20.76 4.89
CA GLU A 388 -15.08 -21.19 4.56
C GLU A 388 -15.34 -22.68 4.87
#